data_AF-T0YT86-F1
#
_entry.id   AF-T0YT86-F1
#
_cell.length_a   1.000
_cell.length_b   1.000
_cell.length_c   1.000
_cell.angle_alpha   90.00
_cell.angle_beta   90.00
_cell.angle_gamma   90.00
#
_symmetry.space_group_name_H-M   'P 1'
#
loop_
_entity.id
_entity.type
_entity.pdbx_description
1 polymer ?
#
loop_
_entity_poly.entity_id
_entity_poly.type
_entity_poly.pdbx_seq_one_letter_code
_entity_poly.pdbx_strand_id
1 'polypeptide(L)' 'MKVVIPAAGLGTRFLPQTKSMPKEMLPVLNRPVIQYVVEQAAAAGCEDSHHRRR' A
#
# COMPACT_ATOMS: atom_id res chain seq x y z
N MET A 1 -9.69 -12.04 8.81
CA MET A 1 -8.22 -12.00 8.94
C MET A 1 -7.80 -10.54 8.86
N LYS A 2 -6.97 -10.02 9.77
CA LYS A 2 -6.53 -8.62 9.73
C LYS A 2 -5.12 -8.53 9.17
N VAL A 3 -4.88 -7.59 8.25
CA VAL A 3 -3.56 -7.36 7.63
C VAL A 3 -2.96 -6.08 8.18
N VAL A 4 -1.67 -6.13 8.50
CA VAL A 4 -0.89 -4.95 8.88
C VAL A 4 0.20 -4.74 7.84
N ILE A 5 0.17 -3.58 7.17
CA ILE A 5 1.22 -3.17 6.23
C ILE A 5 2.09 -2.10 6.92
N PRO A 6 3.36 -2.39 7.24
CA PRO A 6 4.22 -1.41 7.89
C PRO A 6 4.65 -0.32 6.89
N ALA A 7 4.18 0.91 7.11
CA ALA A 7 4.49 2.08 6.28
C ALA A 7 5.42 3.11 6.99
N ALA A 8 6.15 2.69 8.02
CA ALA A 8 7.04 3.56 8.79
C ALA A 8 8.42 3.66 8.11
N GLY A 9 8.67 4.72 7.35
CA GLY A 9 10.03 5.03 6.88
C GLY A 9 10.10 6.22 5.92
N LEU A 10 11.06 7.11 6.14
CA LEU A 10 11.22 8.39 5.40
C LEU A 10 11.65 8.23 3.92
N GLY A 11 11.96 7.02 3.47
CA GLY A 11 12.28 6.75 2.06
C GLY A 11 13.49 7.52 1.52
N THR A 12 14.49 7.84 2.35
CA THR A 12 15.61 8.75 2.00
C THR A 12 16.44 8.33 0.78
N ARG A 13 16.44 7.04 0.44
CA ARG A 13 17.08 6.50 -0.78
C ARG A 13 16.37 6.89 -2.09
N PHE A 14 15.15 7.38 -1.98
CA PHE A 14 14.31 7.83 -3.11
C PHE A 14 14.09 9.36 -3.04
N LEU A 15 15.01 10.08 -2.38
CA LEU A 15 15.02 11.53 -2.49
C LEU A 15 15.47 11.94 -3.91
N PRO A 16 14.90 13.02 -4.45
CA PRO A 16 13.97 13.96 -3.82
C PRO A 16 12.49 13.53 -3.78
N GLN A 17 12.10 12.48 -4.49
CA GLN A 17 10.69 12.10 -4.68
C GLN A 17 9.96 11.80 -3.36
N THR A 18 10.66 11.21 -2.39
CA THR A 18 10.07 10.90 -1.07
C THR A 18 9.96 12.08 -0.12
N LYS A 19 10.42 13.28 -0.52
CA LYS A 19 10.24 14.51 0.26
C LYS A 19 8.79 15.01 0.23
N SER A 20 8.09 14.79 -0.88
CA SER A 20 6.72 15.26 -1.10
C SER A 20 5.68 14.14 -1.15
N MET A 21 6.10 12.89 -1.34
CA MET A 21 5.20 11.75 -1.46
C MET A 21 5.74 10.54 -0.68
N PRO A 22 4.94 9.83 0.13
CA PRO A 22 5.37 8.59 0.77
C PRO A 22 5.89 7.58 -0.25
N LYS A 23 6.88 6.77 0.13
CA LYS A 23 7.50 5.78 -0.78
C LYS A 23 6.48 4.74 -1.28
N GLU A 24 5.50 4.39 -0.46
CA GLU A 24 4.42 3.45 -0.76
C GLU A 24 3.47 3.96 -1.86
N MET A 25 3.43 5.28 -2.05
CA MET A 25 2.61 5.95 -3.06
C MET A 25 3.36 6.21 -4.38
N LEU A 26 4.66 5.89 -4.45
CA LEU A 26 5.43 6.02 -5.69
C LEU A 26 4.78 5.15 -6.80
N PRO A 27 4.64 5.67 -8.02
CA PRO A 27 4.04 4.91 -9.10
C PRO A 27 5.01 3.87 -9.66
N VAL A 28 4.53 2.64 -9.83
CA VAL A 28 5.14 1.57 -10.63
C VAL A 28 4.14 1.19 -11.70
N LEU A 29 4.53 1.30 -12.97
CA LEU A 29 3.67 0.99 -14.12
C LEU A 29 2.26 1.65 -13.99
N ASN A 30 2.25 2.93 -13.63
CA ASN A 30 1.06 3.78 -13.46
C ASN A 30 0.16 3.49 -12.25
N ARG A 31 0.59 2.66 -11.30
CA ARG A 31 -0.14 2.44 -10.05
C ARG A 31 0.75 2.58 -8.81
N PRO A 32 0.22 3.05 -7.67
CA PRO A 32 0.98 3.12 -6.43
C PRO A 32 1.54 1.76 -6.00
N VAL A 33 2.77 1.72 -5.46
CA VAL A 33 3.38 0.47 -4.94
C VAL A 33 2.47 -0.24 -3.94
N ILE A 34 1.80 0.50 -3.06
CA ILE A 34 0.89 -0.06 -2.04
C ILE A 34 -0.23 -0.90 -2.65
N GLN A 35 -0.67 -0.58 -3.86
CA GLN A 35 -1.76 -1.29 -4.51
C GLN A 35 -1.40 -2.75 -4.81
N TYR A 36 -0.14 -3.02 -5.14
CA TYR A 36 0.34 -4.40 -5.31
C TYR A 36 0.22 -5.19 -4.00
N VAL A 37 0.57 -4.58 -2.86
CA VAL A 37 0.51 -5.23 -1.54
C VAL A 37 -0.94 -5.53 -1.14
N VAL A 38 -1.85 -4.59 -1.41
CA VAL A 38 -3.29 -4.77 -1.16
C VAL A 38 -3.88 -5.88 -2.04
N GLU A 39 -3.56 -5.90 -3.33
CA GLU A 39 -4.02 -6.95 -4.25
C GLU A 39 -3.52 -8.34 -3.82
N GLN A 40 -2.28 -8.45 -3.37
CA GLN A 40 -1.72 -9.71 -2.85
C GLN A 40 -2.42 -10.14 -1.55
N ALA A 41 -2.68 -9.20 -0.64
CA ALA A 41 -3.40 -9.48 0.59
C ALA A 41 -4.85 -9.92 0.32
N ALA A 42 -5.53 -9.30 -0.64
CA ALA A 42 -6.86 -9.70 -1.08
C ALA A 42 -6.85 -11.11 -1.70
N ALA A 43 -5.89 -11.40 -2.59
CA ALA A 43 -5.71 -12.72 -3.18
C ALA A 43 -5.39 -13.80 -2.12
N ALA A 44 -4.74 -13.43 -1.02
CA ALA A 44 -4.48 -14.30 0.12
C ALA A 44 -5.72 -14.49 1.05
N GLY A 45 -6.90 -14.02 0.64
CA GLY A 45 -8.14 -14.14 1.42
C GLY A 45 -8.18 -13.24 2.66
N CYS A 46 -7.34 -12.20 2.70
CA CYS A 46 -7.28 -11.27 3.82
C CYS A 46 -8.12 -10.01 3.62
N GLU A 47 -9.13 -10.07 2.76
CA GLU A 47 -10.05 -8.96 2.49
C GLU A 47 -10.96 -8.74 3.70
N ASP A 48 -10.92 -7.52 4.27
CA ASP A 48 -11.77 -7.15 5.39
C ASP A 48 -13.21 -7.03 4.89
N SER A 49 -14.00 -8.08 5.10
CA SER A 49 -15.40 -8.18 4.66
C SER A 49 -16.34 -7.33 5.50
N HIS A 50 -16.03 -6.04 5.72
CA HIS A 50 -17.00 -5.06 6.21
C HIS A 50 -17.73 -4.40 5.03
N HIS A 51 -18.26 -5.23 4.12
CA HIS A 51 -19.33 -4.81 3.24
C HIS A 51 -20.58 -4.66 4.10
N ARG A 52 -20.82 -3.42 4.56
CA ARG A 52 -22.06 -2.97 5.21
C ARG A 52 -23.21 -3.21 4.22
N ARG A 53 -23.74 -4.44 4.16
CA ARG A 53 -25.10 -4.64 3.65
C ARG A 53 -26.02 -4.05 4.70
N ARG A 54 -26.76 -3.02 4.28
CA ARG A 54 -28.04 -2.70 4.90
C ARG A 54 -28.96 -3.91 4.81
#